data_AF-A0A7C5BXC0-F1
#
_entry.id   AF-A0A7C5BXC0-F1
#
_cell.length_a   1.000
_cell.length_b   1.000
_cell.length_c   1.000
_cell.angle_alpha   90.00
_cell.angle_beta   90.00
_cell.angle_gamma   90.00
#
_symmetry.space_group_name_H-M   'P 1'
#
loop_
_entity.id
_entity.type
_entity.pdbx_description
1 polymer ?
#
loop_
_entity_poly.entity_id
_entity_poly.type
_entity_poly.pdbx_seq_one_letter_code
_entity_poly.pdbx_strand_id
1 'polypeptide(L)'
;MQLLAFGKDPLPGWWAIAGLMEYRTIVAAVVGGLALGLCGGIMLAQPMVVSATQATSASGGIEDTSIDPQAAEVAGAMEARSVKDEQGKESGQTPGPTPESELPPKGEALPPGGLGAEPTSAATESRTESRRLPVPSAGELRTAENLVREVLASEFAAAKAPPQKSALAGKLLALALDTEDDPLARFALCTLARDLALEGFDLSRAWEAVQLLGRYYVVDESKLKTEIFERLVKETRGTVSAEANLMLIEGSIVAAREAALAGKSESVSRLLAVAQTVARRLDNPVIRQEVVQHAKAVESLLARWNAFSQALKTLEVNPSDPAARTTVGLWKCMVEGNWDAGLPYLVGGNQPTLAAVAALDLKARQSAVDPLTLAERWFEEAEKLEVPYRYRAVLRAKEWFEAGQANDPEIQKRWQPRLEAAFLAELALFPLQYGAVAEGNVALARAGAQVVGSTSAVGLTDGIIPPVVGPQGMAIAPYPCEWTVVLQDVYRLREIRVKLPDPGKSVQFFVLSVSPDGKNFQVLADHSKVPSAGWQRFIFLARPVKAIRLQGISHTGDKNFYVSELEAYTTAPAPWIVKTAPAAVPGAAGRRGRVLDPSERPGIRSRRVPAVGPSP
;
A
#
# COMPACT_ATOMS: atom_id res chain seq x y z
N MET A 1 15.80 54.70 -48.97
CA MET A 1 16.84 54.29 -47.99
C MET A 1 16.25 53.10 -47.24
N GLN A 2 16.59 51.87 -47.65
CA GLN A 2 17.74 51.06 -47.18
C GLN A 2 17.40 50.35 -45.85
N LEU A 3 17.32 49.01 -45.78
CA LEU A 3 17.47 47.99 -46.84
C LEU A 3 16.69 46.69 -46.47
N LEU A 4 15.84 46.24 -47.40
CA LEU A 4 15.28 44.89 -47.72
C LEU A 4 15.43 43.68 -46.72
N ALA A 5 14.50 42.72 -46.59
CA ALA A 5 13.13 42.53 -47.12
C ALA A 5 12.40 41.31 -46.44
N PHE A 6 11.11 41.11 -46.75
CA PHE A 6 10.26 39.92 -46.44
C PHE A 6 10.72 38.67 -47.24
N GLY A 7 10.32 37.41 -46.98
CA GLY A 7 9.40 36.80 -45.97
C GLY A 7 8.43 35.75 -46.58
N LYS A 8 7.80 34.91 -45.72
CA LYS A 8 6.71 33.89 -45.96
C LYS A 8 7.08 32.41 -46.18
N ASP A 9 6.36 31.54 -45.46
CA ASP A 9 6.13 30.10 -45.74
C ASP A 9 5.00 29.86 -46.78
N PRO A 10 4.74 28.62 -47.24
CA PRO A 10 3.64 27.85 -46.64
C PRO A 10 3.78 26.30 -46.58
N LEU A 11 2.88 25.67 -45.81
CA LEU A 11 2.56 24.22 -45.73
C LEU A 11 1.55 23.81 -46.86
N PRO A 12 1.00 22.56 -46.99
CA PRO A 12 1.14 21.31 -46.20
C PRO A 12 1.26 19.99 -47.02
N GLY A 13 1.34 18.82 -46.33
CA GLY A 13 1.03 17.47 -46.86
C GLY A 13 1.98 16.38 -46.33
N TRP A 14 1.64 15.57 -45.30
CA TRP A 14 0.73 14.40 -45.29
C TRP A 14 1.09 13.28 -46.29
N TRP A 15 1.79 12.25 -45.80
CA TRP A 15 1.42 10.81 -45.88
C TRP A 15 2.23 10.04 -44.79
N ALA A 16 1.82 8.81 -44.48
CA ALA A 16 2.38 7.98 -43.39
C ALA A 16 2.78 6.57 -43.88
N ILE A 17 3.04 5.64 -42.95
CA ILE A 17 3.57 4.26 -43.14
C ILE A 17 5.11 4.29 -43.36
N ALA A 18 6.02 3.88 -42.46
CA ALA A 18 6.08 2.91 -41.33
C ALA A 18 6.53 1.49 -41.71
N GLY A 19 7.54 0.97 -40.97
CA GLY A 19 7.80 -0.47 -40.80
C GLY A 19 9.21 -0.97 -41.14
N LEU A 20 9.86 -1.59 -40.13
CA LEU A 20 10.74 -2.78 -40.23
C LEU A 20 12.08 -2.68 -41.01
N MET A 21 13.10 -3.52 -40.78
CA MET A 21 13.62 -4.12 -39.54
C MET A 21 15.12 -4.46 -39.77
N GLU A 22 15.86 -4.76 -38.69
CA GLU A 22 17.14 -5.53 -38.60
C GLU A 22 18.31 -5.30 -39.59
N TYR A 23 19.53 -5.33 -39.04
CA TYR A 23 20.64 -6.13 -39.61
C TYR A 23 21.69 -6.44 -38.52
N ARG A 24 22.29 -7.64 -38.54
CA ARG A 24 23.33 -8.09 -37.58
C ARG A 24 24.67 -8.37 -38.28
N THR A 25 25.75 -8.25 -37.50
CA THR A 25 27.08 -8.88 -37.67
C THR A 25 27.99 -8.53 -38.86
N ILE A 26 29.26 -8.22 -38.55
CA ILE A 26 30.49 -8.85 -39.07
C ILE A 26 31.66 -8.57 -38.08
N VAL A 27 32.84 -9.19 -38.27
CA VAL A 27 33.77 -9.59 -37.17
C VAL A 27 35.18 -8.98 -37.27
N ALA A 28 35.72 -8.58 -36.10
CA ALA A 28 37.12 -8.45 -35.62
C ALA A 28 38.25 -7.74 -36.41
N ALA A 29 39.13 -7.09 -35.64
CA ALA A 29 40.54 -6.80 -35.94
C ALA A 29 41.37 -6.97 -34.64
N VAL A 30 42.69 -7.20 -34.71
CA VAL A 30 43.48 -7.89 -33.65
C VAL A 30 44.89 -7.32 -33.42
N VAL A 31 45.33 -7.30 -32.15
CA VAL A 31 46.72 -7.18 -31.59
C VAL A 31 47.45 -5.82 -31.59
N GLY A 32 48.09 -5.53 -30.43
CA GLY A 32 49.20 -4.56 -30.22
C GLY A 32 48.89 -3.42 -29.24
N GLY A 33 49.64 -3.15 -28.16
CA GLY A 33 50.79 -3.88 -27.58
C GLY A 33 51.29 -3.30 -26.23
N LEU A 34 52.11 -4.11 -25.54
CA LEU A 34 52.87 -3.93 -24.27
C LEU A 34 53.06 -2.54 -23.61
N ALA A 35 52.59 -2.46 -22.36
CA ALA A 35 53.24 -1.98 -21.11
C ALA A 35 54.52 -1.10 -21.11
N LEU A 36 54.51 -0.03 -20.28
CA LEU A 36 55.41 0.18 -19.10
C LEU A 36 55.10 1.50 -18.36
N GLY A 37 55.38 1.58 -17.04
CA GLY A 37 55.28 2.80 -16.24
C GLY A 37 55.08 2.53 -14.73
N LEU A 38 56.02 2.96 -13.88
CA LEU A 38 56.06 2.68 -12.43
C LEU A 38 56.39 3.95 -11.61
N CYS A 39 56.18 3.85 -10.28
CA CYS A 39 56.45 4.86 -9.23
C CYS A 39 55.52 6.10 -9.19
N GLY A 40 55.19 6.66 -8.01
CA GLY A 40 55.50 6.24 -6.63
C GLY A 40 55.05 7.27 -5.56
N GLY A 41 55.09 6.90 -4.27
CA GLY A 41 54.69 7.73 -3.10
C GLY A 41 53.26 7.43 -2.62
N ILE A 42 52.92 6.98 -1.38
CA ILE A 42 53.50 6.93 -0.02
C ILE A 42 53.15 8.13 0.90
N MET A 43 52.67 7.78 2.12
CA MET A 43 52.31 8.63 3.28
C MET A 43 51.05 9.51 3.15
N LEU A 44 50.27 9.76 4.22
CA LEU A 44 50.39 9.38 5.65
C LEU A 44 48.98 9.08 6.23
N ALA A 45 48.89 8.49 7.43
CA ALA A 45 47.62 8.18 8.10
C ALA A 45 47.62 8.55 9.60
N GLN A 46 46.54 9.19 10.07
CA GLN A 46 46.10 9.28 11.47
C GLN A 46 44.57 9.52 11.53
N PRO A 47 43.82 8.86 12.43
CA PRO A 47 42.45 9.24 12.78
C PRO A 47 42.44 10.27 13.93
N MET A 48 41.46 11.17 13.96
CA MET A 48 41.26 12.05 15.12
C MET A 48 40.49 11.31 16.24
N VAL A 49 41.04 11.39 17.46
CA VAL A 49 40.36 11.00 18.70
C VAL A 49 39.57 12.18 19.24
N VAL A 50 38.32 11.94 19.64
CA VAL A 50 37.53 12.88 20.45
C VAL A 50 37.03 12.13 21.68
N SER A 51 37.59 12.46 22.85
CA SER A 51 37.07 11.98 24.14
C SER A 51 35.94 12.88 24.62
N ALA A 52 34.82 12.27 25.02
CA ALA A 52 33.78 12.94 25.79
C ALA A 52 33.60 12.19 27.13
N THR A 53 33.82 12.92 28.21
CA THR A 53 33.89 12.46 29.60
C THR A 53 32.64 11.71 30.08
N GLN A 54 32.83 10.68 30.90
CA GLN A 54 31.79 10.19 31.79
C GLN A 54 31.45 11.27 32.83
N ALA A 55 30.18 11.37 33.22
CA ALA A 55 29.74 12.11 34.39
C ALA A 55 28.94 11.15 35.30
N THR A 56 29.41 10.98 36.53
CA THR A 56 28.79 10.12 37.55
C THR A 56 28.00 10.96 38.55
N SER A 57 26.80 10.50 38.92
CA SER A 57 26.06 11.03 40.07
C SER A 57 25.13 9.97 40.68
N ALA A 58 25.64 9.25 41.68
CA ALA A 58 24.83 8.69 42.76
C ALA A 58 24.89 9.67 43.95
N SER A 59 24.12 9.59 45.04
CA SER A 59 23.15 8.59 45.54
C SER A 59 22.22 9.24 46.58
N GLY A 60 21.14 8.56 46.98
CA GLY A 60 20.31 8.90 48.15
C GLY A 60 18.84 9.20 47.80
N GLY A 61 17.84 8.45 48.26
CA GLY A 61 17.85 7.21 49.05
C GLY A 61 17.51 7.40 50.53
N ILE A 62 16.43 6.73 50.98
CA ILE A 62 16.02 6.40 52.36
C ILE A 62 15.13 5.14 52.27
N GLU A 63 15.05 4.36 53.35
CA GLU A 63 14.33 3.07 53.46
C GLU A 63 12.84 3.13 53.03
N ASP A 64 12.24 2.12 52.40
CA ASP A 64 12.22 0.65 52.64
C ASP A 64 11.31 0.21 53.81
N THR A 65 10.25 -0.53 53.47
CA THR A 65 9.60 -1.52 54.34
C THR A 65 8.69 -2.42 53.50
N SER A 66 8.58 -3.68 53.89
CA SER A 66 7.89 -4.74 53.14
C SER A 66 6.41 -4.91 53.51
N ILE A 67 5.63 -5.53 52.62
CA ILE A 67 4.75 -6.69 52.86
C ILE A 67 4.11 -7.14 51.52
N ASP A 68 3.95 -8.46 51.35
CA ASP A 68 3.39 -9.14 50.17
C ASP A 68 1.96 -9.67 50.49
N PRO A 69 1.23 -10.32 49.56
CA PRO A 69 0.22 -9.68 48.74
C PRO A 69 -1.23 -10.04 49.14
N GLN A 70 -2.18 -9.10 49.07
CA GLN A 70 -3.60 -9.45 49.26
C GLN A 70 -4.62 -8.49 48.61
N ALA A 71 -5.78 -9.09 48.27
CA ALA A 71 -7.09 -8.49 48.01
C ALA A 71 -7.20 -7.36 46.97
N ALA A 72 -7.66 -7.73 45.76
CA ALA A 72 -8.36 -6.82 44.86
C ALA A 72 -9.88 -7.04 44.97
N GLU A 73 -10.56 -6.14 45.70
CA GLU A 73 -12.01 -5.87 45.76
C GLU A 73 -12.13 -4.40 46.22
N VAL A 74 -13.12 -3.56 45.93
CA VAL A 74 -14.60 -3.66 45.83
C VAL A 74 -15.03 -2.69 44.70
N ALA A 75 -16.10 -2.82 43.90
CA ALA A 75 -17.41 -3.48 44.03
C ALA A 75 -17.92 -3.97 42.63
N GLY A 76 -18.96 -4.79 42.46
CA GLY A 76 -19.93 -5.37 43.40
C GLY A 76 -21.21 -4.52 43.58
N ALA A 77 -22.44 -5.04 43.57
CA ALA A 77 -22.98 -6.35 43.18
C ALA A 77 -24.54 -6.24 43.04
N MET A 78 -25.25 -7.37 43.01
CA MET A 78 -26.72 -7.55 43.17
C MET A 78 -27.59 -7.11 41.95
N GLU A 79 -28.65 -7.81 41.53
CA GLU A 79 -29.14 -9.20 41.70
C GLU A 79 -30.14 -9.47 40.52
N ALA A 80 -30.79 -10.60 40.22
CA ALA A 80 -31.02 -11.94 40.79
C ALA A 80 -31.43 -12.91 39.61
N ARG A 81 -31.75 -14.21 39.71
CA ARG A 81 -31.69 -15.27 40.76
C ARG A 81 -31.78 -16.67 40.09
N SER A 82 -31.58 -17.73 40.86
CA SER A 82 -32.11 -19.11 40.65
C SER A 82 -32.60 -19.59 42.04
N VAL A 83 -33.36 -20.66 42.32
CA VAL A 83 -33.60 -22.01 41.76
C VAL A 83 -35.03 -22.44 42.20
N LYS A 84 -35.65 -23.45 41.55
CA LYS A 84 -36.52 -24.53 42.12
C LYS A 84 -37.47 -25.08 41.03
N ASP A 85 -37.83 -26.36 40.98
CA ASP A 85 -37.44 -27.58 41.73
C ASP A 85 -37.45 -28.77 40.74
N GLU A 86 -36.75 -29.87 41.04
CA GLU A 86 -37.31 -31.24 41.07
C GLU A 86 -36.24 -32.31 41.38
N GLN A 87 -36.64 -33.36 42.12
CA GLN A 87 -35.76 -34.47 42.52
C GLN A 87 -36.58 -35.74 42.80
N GLY A 88 -36.19 -36.88 42.21
CA GLY A 88 -36.85 -38.20 42.34
C GLY A 88 -36.99 -38.86 40.96
N LYS A 89 -36.50 -40.09 40.70
CA LYS A 89 -36.89 -41.42 41.26
C LYS A 89 -38.28 -41.85 40.76
N GLU A 90 -38.53 -43.10 40.32
CA GLU A 90 -37.71 -44.33 40.38
C GLU A 90 -38.17 -45.40 39.36
N SER A 91 -37.26 -46.27 38.89
CA SER A 91 -37.52 -47.51 38.10
C SER A 91 -38.21 -47.33 36.71
N GLY A 92 -38.22 -48.29 35.77
CA GLY A 92 -37.51 -49.57 35.67
C GLY A 92 -38.02 -50.43 34.49
N GLN A 93 -37.26 -51.48 34.13
CA GLN A 93 -37.58 -52.55 33.15
C GLN A 93 -37.56 -52.24 31.63
N THR A 94 -37.06 -53.24 30.89
CA THR A 94 -37.13 -53.49 29.43
C THR A 94 -37.73 -54.91 29.25
N PRO A 95 -38.01 -55.46 28.03
CA PRO A 95 -37.82 -54.95 26.66
C PRO A 95 -38.98 -55.17 25.63
N GLY A 96 -39.12 -54.24 24.67
CA GLY A 96 -39.70 -54.49 23.31
C GLY A 96 -41.21 -54.77 23.19
N PRO A 97 -41.75 -55.00 21.96
CA PRO A 97 -41.11 -54.94 20.64
C PRO A 97 -41.62 -53.78 19.74
N THR A 98 -41.09 -53.68 18.52
CA THR A 98 -41.59 -52.84 17.40
C THR A 98 -42.97 -53.32 16.89
N PRO A 99 -43.79 -52.46 16.24
CA PRO A 99 -43.62 -52.26 14.79
C PRO A 99 -43.91 -50.85 14.24
N GLU A 100 -43.56 -50.70 12.95
CA GLU A 100 -44.10 -49.76 11.94
C GLU A 100 -43.86 -48.24 12.06
N SER A 101 -43.78 -47.63 10.87
CA SER A 101 -43.33 -46.27 10.62
C SER A 101 -44.08 -45.72 9.40
N GLU A 102 -44.72 -44.56 9.54
CA GLU A 102 -45.25 -43.79 8.42
C GLU A 102 -44.52 -42.44 8.29
N LEU A 103 -44.12 -42.12 7.06
CA LEU A 103 -43.51 -40.86 6.67
C LEU A 103 -44.59 -39.87 6.22
N PRO A 104 -44.37 -38.57 6.42
CA PRO A 104 -44.14 -37.72 5.24
C PRO A 104 -43.18 -36.54 5.49
N PRO A 105 -42.82 -35.76 4.44
CA PRO A 105 -42.34 -36.19 3.13
C PRO A 105 -40.94 -35.63 2.84
N LYS A 106 -40.26 -36.12 1.80
CA LYS A 106 -38.97 -35.56 1.36
C LYS A 106 -39.16 -34.19 0.70
N GLY A 107 -38.30 -33.23 1.04
CA GLY A 107 -38.02 -32.08 0.17
C GLY A 107 -37.28 -32.53 -1.09
N GLU A 108 -37.53 -31.85 -2.21
CA GLU A 108 -37.01 -32.25 -3.52
C GLU A 108 -35.49 -32.08 -3.63
N ALA A 109 -34.82 -33.07 -4.20
CA ALA A 109 -33.43 -32.94 -4.64
C ALA A 109 -33.39 -32.25 -6.00
N LEU A 110 -32.48 -31.28 -6.17
CA LEU A 110 -32.28 -30.60 -7.45
C LEU A 110 -31.81 -31.60 -8.54
N PRO A 111 -32.37 -31.54 -9.77
CA PRO A 111 -32.07 -32.51 -10.81
C PRO A 111 -30.71 -32.25 -11.49
N PRO A 112 -30.03 -33.29 -12.00
CA PRO A 112 -28.82 -33.13 -12.81
C PRO A 112 -29.18 -32.78 -14.26
N GLY A 113 -28.84 -31.56 -14.69
CA GLY A 113 -29.00 -31.11 -16.08
C GLY A 113 -28.16 -29.87 -16.35
N GLY A 114 -27.20 -29.98 -17.29
CA GLY A 114 -26.22 -28.92 -17.53
C GLY A 114 -26.74 -27.78 -18.40
N LEU A 115 -26.39 -26.54 -18.02
CA LEU A 115 -26.32 -25.39 -18.92
C LEU A 115 -24.89 -24.86 -18.90
N GLY A 116 -24.36 -24.50 -20.07
CA GLY A 116 -22.96 -24.12 -20.23
C GLY A 116 -22.65 -22.74 -19.64
N ALA A 117 -21.91 -22.72 -18.54
CA ALA A 117 -21.18 -21.55 -18.03
C ALA A 117 -19.76 -21.98 -17.66
N GLU A 118 -18.74 -21.19 -18.00
CA GLU A 118 -17.37 -21.53 -17.59
C GLU A 118 -17.20 -21.43 -16.06
N PRO A 119 -16.48 -22.38 -15.43
CA PRO A 119 -16.33 -22.41 -13.97
C PRO A 119 -15.17 -21.50 -13.49
N THR A 120 -15.38 -20.19 -13.55
CA THR A 120 -14.32 -19.16 -13.61
C THR A 120 -13.61 -18.80 -12.29
N SER A 121 -13.66 -19.63 -11.23
CA SER A 121 -12.81 -19.42 -10.03
C SER A 121 -12.14 -20.69 -9.51
N ALA A 122 -12.84 -21.64 -8.89
CA ALA A 122 -12.19 -22.85 -8.37
C ALA A 122 -11.51 -23.64 -9.52
N ALA A 123 -12.15 -23.65 -10.69
CA ALA A 123 -11.57 -24.14 -11.94
C ALA A 123 -10.99 -23.02 -12.85
N THR A 124 -10.72 -21.83 -12.32
CA THR A 124 -9.68 -20.92 -12.85
C THR A 124 -8.38 -21.10 -12.09
N GLU A 125 -8.42 -21.24 -10.75
CA GLU A 125 -7.28 -21.57 -9.91
C GLU A 125 -6.75 -22.95 -10.30
N SER A 126 -7.59 -23.99 -10.31
CA SER A 126 -7.20 -25.33 -10.79
C SER A 126 -6.76 -25.35 -12.28
N ARG A 127 -7.40 -24.55 -13.16
CA ARG A 127 -6.98 -24.39 -14.58
C ARG A 127 -5.75 -23.49 -14.75
N THR A 128 -5.30 -22.82 -13.70
CA THR A 128 -4.04 -22.05 -13.65
C THR A 128 -2.92 -22.91 -13.09
N GLU A 129 -3.16 -23.67 -12.01
CA GLU A 129 -2.25 -24.71 -11.54
C GLU A 129 -2.02 -25.77 -12.62
N SER A 130 -3.06 -26.23 -13.32
CA SER A 130 -2.93 -27.17 -14.45
C SER A 130 -2.36 -26.55 -15.73
N ARG A 131 -2.07 -25.24 -15.73
CA ARG A 131 -1.30 -24.54 -16.78
C ARG A 131 0.13 -24.23 -16.34
N ARG A 132 0.43 -24.31 -15.04
CA ARG A 132 1.79 -24.22 -14.51
C ARG A 132 2.48 -25.57 -14.67
N LEU A 133 3.78 -25.53 -14.97
CA LEU A 133 4.60 -26.72 -15.13
C LEU A 133 5.04 -27.26 -13.76
N PRO A 134 5.31 -28.57 -13.62
CA PRO A 134 5.97 -29.08 -12.42
C PRO A 134 7.35 -28.44 -12.26
N VAL A 135 7.86 -28.40 -11.03
CA VAL A 135 9.25 -28.03 -10.77
C VAL A 135 10.16 -29.10 -11.40
N PRO A 136 11.13 -28.74 -12.28
CA PRO A 136 12.03 -29.73 -12.87
C PRO A 136 12.92 -30.41 -11.84
N SER A 137 13.46 -31.58 -12.15
CA SER A 137 14.33 -32.30 -11.22
C SER A 137 15.64 -31.57 -10.95
N ALA A 138 16.25 -31.80 -9.79
CA ALA A 138 17.53 -31.18 -9.43
C ALA A 138 18.68 -31.50 -10.41
N GLY A 139 18.58 -32.61 -11.17
CA GLY A 139 19.53 -32.95 -12.23
C GLY A 139 19.36 -32.11 -13.49
N GLU A 140 18.11 -31.94 -13.94
CA GLU A 140 17.75 -31.06 -15.07
C GLU A 140 18.09 -29.60 -14.75
N LEU A 141 17.69 -29.11 -13.57
CA LEU A 141 17.99 -27.75 -13.12
C LEU A 141 19.50 -27.47 -13.08
N ARG A 142 20.29 -28.37 -12.50
CA ARG A 142 21.76 -28.21 -12.47
C ARG A 142 22.37 -28.22 -13.88
N THR A 143 21.79 -28.96 -14.82
CA THR A 143 22.25 -29.00 -16.22
C THR A 143 21.92 -27.70 -16.94
N ALA A 144 20.69 -27.20 -16.80
CA ALA A 144 20.27 -25.91 -17.35
C ALA A 144 21.02 -24.72 -16.72
N GLU A 145 21.25 -24.72 -15.40
CA GLU A 145 22.05 -23.70 -14.72
C GLU A 145 23.51 -23.68 -15.20
N ASN A 146 24.12 -24.85 -15.41
CA ASN A 146 25.47 -24.94 -15.99
C ASN A 146 25.50 -24.34 -17.40
N LEU A 147 24.53 -24.68 -18.26
CA LEU A 147 24.43 -24.16 -19.63
C LEU A 147 24.24 -22.63 -19.65
N VAL A 148 23.35 -22.09 -18.79
CA VAL A 148 23.17 -20.63 -18.65
C VAL A 148 24.46 -19.95 -18.18
N ARG A 149 25.21 -20.57 -17.25
CA ARG A 149 26.50 -20.05 -16.76
C ARG A 149 27.62 -20.15 -17.80
N GLU A 150 27.57 -21.13 -18.70
CA GLU A 150 28.50 -21.28 -19.82
C GLU A 150 28.23 -20.24 -20.91
N VAL A 151 26.98 -20.12 -21.36
CA VAL A 151 26.56 -19.14 -22.38
C VAL A 151 26.80 -17.69 -21.93
N LEU A 152 26.64 -17.40 -20.64
CA LEU A 152 26.83 -16.07 -20.05
C LEU A 152 28.12 -15.96 -19.20
N ALA A 153 29.14 -16.78 -19.48
CA ALA A 153 30.35 -16.85 -18.67
C ALA A 153 31.08 -15.51 -18.51
N SER A 154 31.09 -14.67 -19.55
CA SER A 154 31.62 -13.30 -19.53
C SER A 154 30.93 -12.41 -18.50
N GLU A 155 29.60 -12.44 -18.48
CA GLU A 155 28.75 -11.69 -17.57
C GLU A 155 28.93 -12.15 -16.12
N PHE A 156 28.90 -13.47 -15.88
CA PHE A 156 29.15 -14.03 -14.54
C PHE A 156 30.56 -13.69 -14.03
N ALA A 157 31.58 -13.71 -14.91
CA ALA A 157 32.94 -13.30 -14.57
C ALA A 157 33.08 -11.79 -14.29
N ALA A 158 32.23 -10.95 -14.89
CA ALA A 158 32.18 -9.51 -14.65
C ALA A 158 31.37 -9.13 -13.39
N ALA A 159 30.40 -9.95 -12.99
CA ALA A 159 29.47 -9.69 -11.88
C ALA A 159 30.07 -9.89 -10.48
N LYS A 160 31.10 -9.10 -10.13
CA LYS A 160 31.87 -9.27 -8.87
C LYS A 160 31.28 -8.48 -7.70
N ALA A 161 30.96 -7.20 -7.91
CA ALA A 161 30.39 -6.31 -6.89
C ALA A 161 28.84 -6.36 -6.88
N PRO A 162 28.16 -6.04 -5.76
CA PRO A 162 26.70 -6.13 -5.66
C PRO A 162 25.91 -5.41 -6.78
N PRO A 163 26.26 -4.18 -7.22
CA PRO A 163 25.56 -3.53 -8.33
C PRO A 163 25.70 -4.28 -9.66
N GLN A 164 26.82 -4.97 -9.88
CA GLN A 164 27.06 -5.76 -11.09
C GLN A 164 26.26 -7.07 -11.07
N LYS A 165 26.07 -7.67 -9.88
CA LYS A 165 25.21 -8.84 -9.68
C LYS A 165 23.74 -8.50 -9.84
N SER A 166 23.28 -7.38 -9.27
CA SER A 166 21.95 -6.80 -9.49
C SER A 166 21.69 -6.52 -10.99
N ALA A 167 22.66 -5.93 -11.70
CA ALA A 167 22.56 -5.71 -13.14
C ALA A 167 22.47 -7.02 -13.96
N LEU A 168 23.25 -8.05 -13.60
CA LEU A 168 23.16 -9.36 -14.24
C LEU A 168 21.83 -10.06 -13.93
N ALA A 169 21.34 -10.01 -12.70
CA ALA A 169 20.00 -10.52 -12.35
C ALA A 169 18.92 -9.87 -13.22
N GLY A 170 19.03 -8.57 -13.52
CA GLY A 170 18.13 -7.87 -14.45
C GLY A 170 18.20 -8.40 -15.88
N LYS A 171 19.40 -8.72 -16.40
CA LYS A 171 19.55 -9.40 -17.71
C LYS A 171 18.91 -10.79 -17.70
N LEU A 172 19.14 -11.57 -16.65
CA LEU A 172 18.62 -12.93 -16.53
C LEU A 172 17.08 -12.96 -16.43
N LEU A 173 16.46 -11.95 -15.80
CA LEU A 173 15.01 -11.78 -15.77
C LEU A 173 14.42 -11.44 -17.14
N ALA A 174 15.05 -10.54 -17.90
CA ALA A 174 14.65 -10.25 -19.28
C ALA A 174 14.74 -11.53 -20.15
N LEU A 175 15.87 -12.24 -20.10
CA LEU A 175 16.04 -13.51 -20.80
C LEU A 175 15.01 -14.57 -20.36
N ALA A 176 14.63 -14.61 -19.08
CA ALA A 176 13.60 -15.54 -18.58
C ALA A 176 12.17 -15.19 -19.05
N LEU A 177 11.91 -13.91 -19.38
CA LEU A 177 10.66 -13.48 -20.01
C LEU A 177 10.66 -13.80 -21.52
N ASP A 178 11.79 -13.58 -22.19
CA ASP A 178 11.96 -13.83 -23.64
C ASP A 178 12.04 -15.34 -23.98
N THR A 179 12.43 -16.19 -23.03
CA THR A 179 12.51 -17.65 -23.21
C THR A 179 11.13 -18.28 -23.04
N GLU A 180 10.34 -18.35 -24.12
CA GLU A 180 9.03 -19.02 -24.12
C GLU A 180 9.13 -20.55 -24.27
N ASP A 181 10.05 -21.03 -25.11
CA ASP A 181 10.13 -22.37 -25.68
C ASP A 181 10.99 -23.40 -24.90
N ASP A 182 11.93 -22.94 -24.07
CA ASP A 182 12.67 -23.79 -23.11
C ASP A 182 12.26 -23.52 -21.65
N PRO A 183 11.33 -24.31 -21.07
CA PRO A 183 10.96 -24.20 -19.67
C PRO A 183 12.05 -24.59 -18.66
N LEU A 184 13.09 -25.31 -19.03
CA LEU A 184 14.20 -25.65 -18.14
C LEU A 184 15.16 -24.47 -18.03
N ALA A 185 15.56 -23.89 -19.18
CA ALA A 185 16.35 -22.67 -19.22
C ALA A 185 15.64 -21.51 -18.52
N ARG A 186 14.33 -21.30 -18.75
CA ARG A 186 13.56 -20.26 -18.05
C ARG A 186 13.57 -20.44 -16.51
N PHE A 187 13.44 -21.66 -15.99
CA PHE A 187 13.51 -21.90 -14.54
C PHE A 187 14.91 -21.61 -13.99
N ALA A 188 15.95 -22.07 -14.68
CA ALA A 188 17.35 -21.83 -14.31
C ALA A 188 17.69 -20.33 -14.34
N LEU A 189 17.28 -19.61 -15.38
CA LEU A 189 17.44 -18.15 -15.50
C LEU A 189 16.78 -17.42 -14.31
N CYS A 190 15.54 -17.77 -13.94
CA CYS A 190 14.88 -17.19 -12.77
C CYS A 190 15.62 -17.47 -11.46
N THR A 191 16.09 -18.71 -11.27
CA THR A 191 16.77 -19.14 -10.04
C THR A 191 18.13 -18.45 -9.88
N LEU A 192 18.90 -18.37 -10.96
CA LEU A 192 20.17 -17.64 -11.03
C LEU A 192 19.97 -16.13 -10.87
N ALA A 193 18.90 -15.56 -11.43
CA ALA A 193 18.54 -14.16 -11.24
C ALA A 193 18.22 -13.85 -9.77
N ARG A 194 17.40 -14.68 -9.11
CA ARG A 194 17.07 -14.56 -7.68
C ARG A 194 18.34 -14.52 -6.83
N ASP A 195 19.26 -15.46 -7.04
CA ASP A 195 20.43 -15.59 -6.17
C ASP A 195 21.47 -14.51 -6.41
N LEU A 196 21.66 -14.06 -7.66
CA LEU A 196 22.46 -12.87 -7.96
C LEU A 196 21.83 -11.57 -7.45
N ALA A 197 20.50 -11.46 -7.47
CA ALA A 197 19.80 -10.30 -6.89
C ALA A 197 19.99 -10.25 -5.37
N LEU A 198 19.89 -11.39 -4.69
CA LEU A 198 20.18 -11.51 -3.24
C LEU A 198 21.63 -11.10 -2.93
N GLU A 199 22.61 -11.63 -3.67
CA GLU A 199 24.03 -11.19 -3.56
C GLU A 199 24.28 -9.74 -4.01
N GLY A 200 23.32 -9.16 -4.74
CA GLY A 200 23.28 -7.75 -5.13
C GLY A 200 22.59 -6.84 -4.09
N PHE A 201 22.01 -7.40 -3.02
CA PHE A 201 21.09 -6.75 -2.08
C PHE A 201 19.82 -6.16 -2.74
N ASP A 202 19.44 -6.69 -3.90
CA ASP A 202 18.32 -6.25 -4.73
C ASP A 202 17.06 -7.07 -4.43
N LEU A 203 16.31 -6.62 -3.42
CA LEU A 203 15.02 -7.23 -3.06
C LEU A 203 14.03 -7.24 -4.23
N SER A 204 14.05 -6.24 -5.12
CA SER A 204 13.08 -6.12 -6.21
C SER A 204 13.28 -7.20 -7.25
N ARG A 205 14.50 -7.38 -7.74
CA ARG A 205 14.81 -8.45 -8.71
C ARG A 205 14.71 -9.85 -8.09
N ALA A 206 15.06 -9.99 -6.80
CA ALA A 206 14.89 -11.25 -6.09
C ALA A 206 13.40 -11.66 -5.99
N TRP A 207 12.52 -10.70 -5.72
CA TRP A 207 11.07 -10.92 -5.68
C TRP A 207 10.48 -11.17 -7.07
N GLU A 208 10.87 -10.37 -8.07
CA GLU A 208 10.43 -10.52 -9.46
C GLU A 208 10.71 -11.93 -10.00
N ALA A 209 11.89 -12.47 -9.71
CA ALA A 209 12.24 -13.86 -10.04
C ALA A 209 11.28 -14.90 -9.44
N VAL A 210 10.82 -14.70 -8.21
CA VAL A 210 9.87 -15.63 -7.56
C VAL A 210 8.44 -15.45 -8.10
N GLN A 211 8.03 -14.24 -8.47
CA GLN A 211 6.76 -14.06 -9.20
C GLN A 211 6.79 -14.71 -10.57
N LEU A 212 7.93 -14.67 -11.27
CA LEU A 212 8.11 -15.29 -12.58
C LEU A 212 8.11 -16.83 -12.48
N LEU A 213 8.74 -17.38 -11.43
CA LEU A 213 8.61 -18.80 -11.08
C LEU A 213 7.16 -19.18 -10.74
N GLY A 214 6.48 -18.40 -9.88
CA GLY A 214 5.09 -18.62 -9.53
C GLY A 214 4.15 -18.60 -10.73
N ARG A 215 4.35 -17.66 -11.67
CA ARG A 215 3.55 -17.52 -12.90
C ARG A 215 3.58 -18.78 -13.79
N TYR A 216 4.73 -19.45 -13.89
CA TYR A 216 4.94 -20.53 -14.87
C TYR A 216 5.07 -21.93 -14.26
N TYR A 217 5.33 -22.06 -12.95
CA TYR A 217 5.63 -23.34 -12.31
C TYR A 217 4.88 -23.51 -10.98
N VAL A 218 4.62 -24.77 -10.58
CA VAL A 218 3.96 -25.13 -9.33
C VAL A 218 4.99 -25.07 -8.17
N VAL A 219 5.35 -23.85 -7.77
CA VAL A 219 6.27 -23.55 -6.66
C VAL A 219 5.54 -23.02 -5.43
N ASP A 220 6.07 -23.29 -4.23
CA ASP A 220 5.63 -22.60 -3.02
C ASP A 220 6.23 -21.20 -2.96
N GLU A 221 5.55 -20.24 -3.60
CA GLU A 221 5.93 -18.84 -3.58
C GLU A 221 6.10 -18.30 -2.16
N SER A 222 5.24 -18.67 -1.21
CA SER A 222 5.29 -18.14 0.16
C SER A 222 6.56 -18.57 0.87
N LYS A 223 6.98 -19.82 0.69
CA LYS A 223 8.28 -20.31 1.17
C LYS A 223 9.45 -19.57 0.51
N LEU A 224 9.48 -19.47 -0.82
CA LEU A 224 10.56 -18.78 -1.54
C LEU A 224 10.67 -17.29 -1.13
N LYS A 225 9.53 -16.61 -0.96
CA LYS A 225 9.43 -15.23 -0.46
C LYS A 225 9.93 -15.12 0.98
N THR A 226 9.66 -16.11 1.83
CA THR A 226 10.21 -16.19 3.21
C THR A 226 11.73 -16.31 3.21
N GLU A 227 12.28 -17.21 2.39
CA GLU A 227 13.72 -17.48 2.30
C GLU A 227 14.52 -16.27 1.77
N ILE A 228 13.97 -15.51 0.82
CA ILE A 228 14.51 -14.22 0.35
C ILE A 228 14.67 -13.24 1.53
N PHE A 229 13.60 -13.01 2.28
CA PHE A 229 13.60 -12.02 3.35
C PHE A 229 14.52 -12.41 4.51
N GLU A 230 14.50 -13.68 4.94
CA GLU A 230 15.40 -14.17 5.98
C GLU A 230 16.88 -14.09 5.57
N ARG A 231 17.21 -14.42 4.31
CA ARG A 231 18.57 -14.32 3.79
C ARG A 231 19.06 -12.87 3.77
N LEU A 232 18.29 -11.95 3.18
CA LEU A 232 18.64 -10.53 3.17
C LEU A 232 18.81 -9.99 4.60
N VAL A 233 17.93 -10.35 5.53
CA VAL A 233 17.97 -9.87 6.93
C VAL A 233 19.13 -10.49 7.72
N LYS A 234 19.63 -11.67 7.32
CA LYS A 234 20.85 -12.28 7.85
C LYS A 234 22.11 -11.61 7.30
N GLU A 235 22.16 -11.29 6.01
CA GLU A 235 23.33 -10.73 5.33
C GLU A 235 23.49 -9.21 5.57
N THR A 236 22.40 -8.46 5.73
CA THR A 236 22.39 -6.99 5.93
C THR A 236 22.52 -6.55 7.41
N ARG A 237 23.20 -7.31 8.26
CA ARG A 237 23.30 -7.00 9.71
C ARG A 237 24.14 -5.75 9.98
N GLY A 238 23.46 -4.61 10.12
CA GLY A 238 24.05 -3.32 10.55
C GLY A 238 24.66 -2.47 9.43
N THR A 239 24.52 -2.90 8.16
CA THR A 239 25.23 -2.32 6.99
C THR A 239 24.31 -1.62 5.97
N VAL A 240 23.00 -1.59 6.21
CA VAL A 240 21.97 -1.03 5.32
C VAL A 240 21.45 0.32 5.79
N SER A 241 21.03 1.16 4.82
CA SER A 241 20.34 2.41 5.09
C SER A 241 19.01 2.20 5.83
N ALA A 242 18.53 3.24 6.52
CA ALA A 242 17.21 3.21 7.14
C ALA A 242 16.09 2.93 6.10
N GLU A 243 16.27 3.42 4.86
CA GLU A 243 15.33 3.19 3.76
C GLU A 243 15.25 1.72 3.33
N ALA A 244 16.39 1.04 3.17
CA ALA A 244 16.41 -0.39 2.83
C ALA A 244 15.77 -1.24 3.95
N ASN A 245 15.96 -0.87 5.21
CA ASN A 245 15.25 -1.49 6.33
C ASN A 245 13.73 -1.27 6.26
N LEU A 246 13.25 -0.07 5.88
CA LEU A 246 11.82 0.17 5.66
C LEU A 246 11.25 -0.66 4.50
N MET A 247 11.99 -0.76 3.37
CA MET A 247 11.60 -1.63 2.26
C MET A 247 11.51 -3.11 2.67
N LEU A 248 12.45 -3.60 3.49
CA LEU A 248 12.41 -4.96 4.03
C LEU A 248 11.17 -5.19 4.92
N ILE A 249 10.80 -4.21 5.75
CA ILE A 249 9.58 -4.28 6.59
C ILE A 249 8.31 -4.27 5.72
N GLU A 250 8.16 -3.29 4.83
CA GLU A 250 6.98 -3.12 3.98
C GLU A 250 6.75 -4.36 3.11
N GLY A 251 7.82 -4.87 2.47
CA GLY A 251 7.77 -6.08 1.66
C GLY A 251 7.47 -7.35 2.46
N SER A 252 8.02 -7.50 3.67
CA SER A 252 7.74 -8.66 4.53
C SER A 252 6.28 -8.69 4.99
N ILE A 253 5.67 -7.53 5.27
CA ILE A 253 4.25 -7.43 5.62
C ILE A 253 3.37 -7.79 4.42
N VAL A 254 3.70 -7.33 3.21
CA VAL A 254 2.99 -7.71 1.98
C VAL A 254 3.08 -9.23 1.75
N ALA A 255 4.28 -9.80 1.85
CA ALA A 255 4.51 -11.23 1.72
C ALA A 255 3.74 -12.05 2.79
N ALA A 256 3.70 -11.58 4.03
CA ALA A 256 2.93 -12.24 5.09
C ALA A 256 1.41 -12.18 4.81
N ARG A 257 0.90 -11.09 4.24
CA ARG A 257 -0.50 -10.96 3.80
C ARG A 257 -0.83 -11.91 2.64
N GLU A 258 0.08 -12.11 1.69
CA GLU A 258 -0.05 -13.12 0.63
C GLU A 258 -0.05 -14.54 1.19
N ALA A 259 0.90 -14.86 2.07
CA ALA A 259 0.96 -16.14 2.77
C ALA A 259 -0.31 -16.43 3.59
N ALA A 260 -0.91 -15.41 4.21
CA ALA A 260 -2.17 -15.56 4.95
C ALA A 260 -3.38 -15.84 4.04
N LEU A 261 -3.42 -15.29 2.82
CA LEU A 261 -4.44 -15.63 1.82
C LEU A 261 -4.27 -17.07 1.29
N ALA A 262 -3.03 -17.57 1.23
CA ALA A 262 -2.71 -18.93 0.82
C ALA A 262 -2.70 -19.96 1.98
N GLY A 263 -3.09 -19.57 3.19
CA GLY A 263 -3.09 -20.45 4.38
C GLY A 263 -1.71 -20.87 4.89
N LYS A 264 -0.62 -20.27 4.40
CA LYS A 264 0.78 -20.62 4.69
C LYS A 264 1.23 -20.07 6.04
N SER A 265 0.63 -20.59 7.11
CA SER A 265 0.81 -20.14 8.51
C SER A 265 2.28 -20.05 8.95
N GLU A 266 3.13 -20.98 8.51
CA GLU A 266 4.57 -20.94 8.80
C GLU A 266 5.25 -19.71 8.19
N SER A 267 5.01 -19.43 6.90
CA SER A 267 5.50 -18.24 6.21
C SER A 267 4.95 -16.96 6.84
N VAL A 268 3.68 -16.92 7.23
CA VAL A 268 3.10 -15.77 7.95
C VAL A 268 3.92 -15.47 9.22
N SER A 269 4.15 -16.48 10.07
CA SER A 269 4.91 -16.33 11.30
C SER A 269 6.35 -15.84 11.05
N ARG A 270 7.06 -16.47 10.11
CA ARG A 270 8.45 -16.16 9.76
C ARG A 270 8.61 -14.75 9.17
N LEU A 271 7.71 -14.35 8.25
CA LEU A 271 7.74 -13.02 7.62
C LEU A 271 7.37 -11.90 8.60
N LEU A 272 6.43 -12.12 9.52
CA LEU A 272 6.14 -11.16 10.59
C LEU A 272 7.31 -11.06 11.59
N ALA A 273 7.97 -12.18 11.92
CA ALA A 273 9.18 -12.17 12.74
C ALA A 273 10.34 -11.41 12.08
N VAL A 274 10.47 -11.47 10.75
CA VAL A 274 11.39 -10.62 9.99
C VAL A 274 11.04 -9.14 10.15
N ALA A 275 9.79 -8.75 9.87
CA ALA A 275 9.35 -7.35 9.96
C ALA A 275 9.61 -6.76 11.37
N GLN A 276 9.28 -7.51 12.43
CA GLN A 276 9.58 -7.14 13.81
C GLN A 276 11.09 -7.04 14.09
N THR A 277 11.90 -7.95 13.56
CA THR A 277 13.35 -7.94 13.73
C THR A 277 13.98 -6.69 13.09
N VAL A 278 13.54 -6.30 11.90
CA VAL A 278 14.06 -5.10 11.21
C VAL A 278 13.55 -3.82 11.88
N ALA A 279 12.30 -3.78 12.34
CA ALA A 279 11.77 -2.65 13.11
C ALA A 279 12.50 -2.41 14.44
N ARG A 280 13.02 -3.48 15.08
CA ARG A 280 13.89 -3.35 16.26
C ARG A 280 15.26 -2.74 15.90
N ARG A 281 15.84 -3.05 14.73
CA ARG A 281 17.12 -2.48 14.25
C ARG A 281 17.04 -0.99 13.93
N LEU A 282 15.88 -0.50 13.48
CA LEU A 282 15.66 0.92 13.14
C LEU A 282 15.54 1.85 14.35
N ASP A 283 15.36 1.29 15.55
CA ASP A 283 15.03 1.96 16.82
C ASP A 283 13.91 3.03 16.79
N ASN A 284 13.08 3.06 15.75
CA ASN A 284 11.98 4.02 15.63
C ASN A 284 10.70 3.47 16.31
N PRO A 285 10.16 4.13 17.35
CA PRO A 285 8.98 3.66 18.07
C PRO A 285 7.69 3.68 17.23
N VAL A 286 7.53 4.64 16.31
CA VAL A 286 6.39 4.72 15.39
C VAL A 286 6.39 3.51 14.47
N ILE A 287 7.54 3.22 13.83
CA ILE A 287 7.69 2.04 12.96
C ILE A 287 7.43 0.75 13.73
N ARG A 288 7.91 0.62 14.97
CA ARG A 288 7.59 -0.55 15.82
C ARG A 288 6.08 -0.71 16.07
N GLN A 289 5.38 0.39 16.36
CA GLN A 289 3.94 0.38 16.61
C GLN A 289 3.15 0.00 15.34
N GLU A 290 3.51 0.57 14.19
CA GLU A 290 2.86 0.27 12.91
C GLU A 290 3.09 -1.18 12.47
N VAL A 291 4.29 -1.74 12.67
CA VAL A 291 4.55 -3.17 12.43
C VAL A 291 3.67 -4.07 13.31
N VAL A 292 3.42 -3.70 14.58
CA VAL A 292 2.50 -4.45 15.46
C VAL A 292 1.04 -4.35 14.98
N GLN A 293 0.61 -3.20 14.45
CA GLN A 293 -0.72 -3.04 13.87
C GLN A 293 -0.89 -3.89 12.60
N HIS A 294 0.11 -3.88 11.71
CA HIS A 294 0.10 -4.71 10.51
C HIS A 294 0.19 -6.22 10.80
N ALA A 295 0.99 -6.64 11.79
CA ALA A 295 1.06 -8.03 12.21
C ALA A 295 -0.32 -8.56 12.65
N LYS A 296 -1.00 -7.83 13.54
CA LYS A 296 -2.37 -8.16 13.98
C LYS A 296 -3.37 -8.25 12.82
N ALA A 297 -3.24 -7.39 11.81
CA ALA A 297 -4.11 -7.44 10.62
C ALA A 297 -3.85 -8.69 9.75
N VAL A 298 -2.61 -9.13 9.61
CA VAL A 298 -2.24 -10.36 8.88
C VAL A 298 -2.63 -11.61 9.67
N GLU A 299 -2.41 -11.64 10.99
CA GLU A 299 -2.87 -12.71 11.88
C GLU A 299 -4.40 -12.86 11.83
N SER A 300 -5.12 -11.74 11.83
CA SER A 300 -6.58 -11.68 11.68
C SER A 300 -7.08 -12.12 10.29
N LEU A 301 -6.22 -12.11 9.27
CA LEU A 301 -6.52 -12.62 7.94
C LEU A 301 -6.29 -14.13 7.87
N LEU A 302 -5.19 -14.63 8.45
CA LEU A 302 -4.92 -16.06 8.59
C LEU A 302 -6.00 -16.77 9.44
N ALA A 303 -6.48 -16.12 10.50
CA ALA A 303 -7.61 -16.62 11.30
C ALA A 303 -8.90 -16.76 10.47
N ARG A 304 -9.18 -15.80 9.57
CA ARG A 304 -10.31 -15.88 8.62
C ARG A 304 -10.09 -16.98 7.58
N TRP A 305 -8.86 -17.20 7.10
CA TRP A 305 -8.54 -18.33 6.22
C TRP A 305 -8.80 -19.68 6.90
N ASN A 306 -8.34 -19.85 8.14
CA ASN A 306 -8.58 -21.08 8.92
C ASN A 306 -10.08 -21.34 9.11
N ALA A 307 -10.88 -20.30 9.39
CA ALA A 307 -12.33 -20.40 9.50
C ALA A 307 -12.99 -20.78 8.15
N PHE A 308 -12.54 -20.19 7.05
CA PHE A 308 -12.96 -20.53 5.69
C PHE A 308 -12.64 -21.99 5.34
N SER A 309 -11.41 -22.45 5.57
CA SER A 309 -11.01 -23.84 5.30
C SER A 309 -11.71 -24.87 6.19
N GLN A 310 -12.12 -24.50 7.40
CA GLN A 310 -12.97 -25.35 8.23
C GLN A 310 -14.43 -25.34 7.75
N ALA A 311 -14.95 -24.19 7.32
CA ALA A 311 -16.29 -24.08 6.75
C ALA A 311 -16.45 -24.90 5.45
N LEU A 312 -15.43 -24.96 4.59
CA LEU A 312 -15.42 -25.85 3.43
C LEU A 312 -15.66 -27.32 3.83
N LYS A 313 -14.90 -27.83 4.82
CA LYS A 313 -15.07 -29.20 5.35
C LYS A 313 -16.46 -29.43 5.96
N THR A 314 -17.03 -28.42 6.62
CA THR A 314 -18.42 -28.49 7.09
C THR A 314 -19.39 -28.63 5.93
N LEU A 315 -19.17 -27.96 4.79
CA LEU A 315 -20.02 -28.07 3.61
C LEU A 315 -19.82 -29.35 2.79
N GLU A 316 -18.68 -30.03 2.92
CA GLU A 316 -18.49 -31.40 2.40
C GLU A 316 -19.43 -32.41 3.08
N VAL A 317 -19.70 -32.22 4.38
CA VAL A 317 -20.56 -33.11 5.19
C VAL A 317 -22.02 -32.64 5.23
N ASN A 318 -22.23 -31.33 5.34
CA ASN A 318 -23.55 -30.68 5.36
C ASN A 318 -23.57 -29.51 4.35
N PRO A 319 -23.82 -29.77 3.04
CA PRO A 319 -23.88 -28.73 2.01
C PRO A 319 -24.94 -27.65 2.26
N SER A 320 -25.86 -27.88 3.19
CA SER A 320 -26.93 -26.96 3.61
C SER A 320 -26.57 -26.04 4.79
N ASP A 321 -25.43 -26.23 5.47
CA ASP A 321 -25.12 -25.50 6.71
C ASP A 321 -25.10 -23.96 6.53
N PRO A 322 -26.03 -23.20 7.14
CA PRO A 322 -26.14 -21.77 6.90
C PRO A 322 -24.96 -20.94 7.46
N ALA A 323 -24.24 -21.42 8.47
CA ALA A 323 -23.13 -20.69 9.08
C ALA A 323 -21.82 -20.89 8.28
N ALA A 324 -21.56 -22.12 7.85
CA ALA A 324 -20.45 -22.43 6.96
C ALA A 324 -20.65 -21.81 5.57
N ARG A 325 -21.89 -21.80 5.04
CA ARG A 325 -22.26 -21.04 3.83
C ARG A 325 -21.93 -19.55 3.96
N THR A 326 -22.36 -18.87 5.03
CA THR A 326 -22.00 -17.46 5.26
C THR A 326 -20.48 -17.26 5.30
N THR A 327 -19.75 -18.14 5.98
CA THR A 327 -18.28 -18.06 6.11
C THR A 327 -17.58 -18.19 4.75
N VAL A 328 -17.98 -19.16 3.94
CA VAL A 328 -17.44 -19.37 2.57
C VAL A 328 -17.82 -18.21 1.64
N GLY A 329 -19.07 -17.76 1.69
CA GLY A 329 -19.55 -16.63 0.88
C GLY A 329 -18.87 -15.31 1.24
N LEU A 330 -18.65 -15.03 2.52
CA LEU A 330 -17.89 -13.85 2.98
C LEU A 330 -16.43 -13.91 2.55
N TRP A 331 -15.77 -15.07 2.65
CA TRP A 331 -14.40 -15.22 2.16
C TRP A 331 -14.31 -14.97 0.66
N LYS A 332 -15.11 -15.67 -0.15
CA LYS A 332 -15.09 -15.53 -1.61
C LYS A 332 -15.49 -14.13 -2.07
N CYS A 333 -16.64 -13.59 -1.66
CA CYS A 333 -17.04 -12.23 -2.04
C CYS A 333 -16.09 -11.15 -1.49
N MET A 334 -15.80 -11.16 -0.18
CA MET A 334 -15.22 -9.99 0.49
C MET A 334 -13.69 -10.04 0.57
N VAL A 335 -13.10 -11.22 0.81
CA VAL A 335 -11.64 -11.36 0.93
C VAL A 335 -10.99 -11.51 -0.44
N GLU A 336 -11.48 -12.41 -1.30
CA GLU A 336 -10.95 -12.56 -2.67
C GLU A 336 -11.44 -11.44 -3.62
N GLY A 337 -12.69 -11.00 -3.48
CA GLY A 337 -13.36 -10.15 -4.49
C GLY A 337 -14.12 -10.97 -5.55
N ASN A 338 -14.33 -12.25 -5.26
CA ASN A 338 -14.81 -13.29 -6.16
C ASN A 338 -16.32 -13.48 -5.99
N TRP A 339 -17.06 -12.51 -6.54
CA TRP A 339 -18.52 -12.44 -6.44
C TRP A 339 -19.24 -13.55 -7.20
N ASP A 340 -18.60 -14.24 -8.16
CA ASP A 340 -19.22 -15.37 -8.86
C ASP A 340 -19.25 -16.64 -8.00
N ALA A 341 -18.13 -16.99 -7.36
CA ALA A 341 -18.11 -18.13 -6.45
C ALA A 341 -18.83 -17.85 -5.13
N GLY A 342 -18.79 -16.62 -4.61
CA GLY A 342 -19.25 -16.32 -3.25
C GLY A 342 -20.77 -16.11 -3.07
N LEU A 343 -21.46 -15.49 -4.04
CA LEU A 343 -22.88 -15.17 -3.89
C LEU A 343 -23.79 -16.39 -3.66
N PRO A 344 -23.64 -17.53 -4.37
CA PRO A 344 -24.48 -18.71 -4.12
C PRO A 344 -24.44 -19.20 -2.67
N TYR A 345 -23.30 -19.08 -1.99
CA TYR A 345 -23.19 -19.39 -0.57
C TYR A 345 -23.85 -18.32 0.31
N LEU A 346 -23.67 -17.03 0.03
CA LEU A 346 -24.33 -15.95 0.78
C LEU A 346 -25.86 -16.03 0.72
N VAL A 347 -26.44 -16.38 -0.43
CA VAL A 347 -27.89 -16.58 -0.60
C VAL A 347 -28.44 -17.65 0.34
N GLY A 348 -27.66 -18.69 0.63
CA GLY A 348 -28.01 -19.76 1.56
C GLY A 348 -27.50 -19.55 2.99
N GLY A 349 -27.06 -18.34 3.35
CA GLY A 349 -26.39 -18.03 4.62
C GLY A 349 -27.34 -17.73 5.79
N ASN A 350 -26.77 -17.70 6.99
CA ASN A 350 -27.44 -17.32 8.25
C ASN A 350 -27.54 -15.81 8.52
N GLN A 351 -27.20 -14.95 7.56
CA GLN A 351 -27.29 -13.48 7.66
C GLN A 351 -28.42 -12.98 6.73
N PRO A 352 -29.65 -12.75 7.24
CA PRO A 352 -30.83 -12.59 6.37
C PRO A 352 -30.76 -11.38 5.42
N THR A 353 -30.19 -10.26 5.87
CA THR A 353 -30.06 -9.04 5.05
C THR A 353 -28.99 -9.22 3.95
N LEU A 354 -27.85 -9.83 4.32
CA LEU A 354 -26.77 -10.16 3.38
C LEU A 354 -27.21 -11.19 2.35
N ALA A 355 -27.96 -12.21 2.76
CA ALA A 355 -28.56 -13.20 1.86
C ALA A 355 -29.56 -12.56 0.89
N ALA A 356 -30.38 -11.61 1.36
CA ALA A 356 -31.34 -10.90 0.52
C ALA A 356 -30.67 -10.01 -0.54
N VAL A 357 -29.62 -9.25 -0.21
CA VAL A 357 -28.87 -8.46 -1.22
C VAL A 357 -28.07 -9.37 -2.17
N ALA A 358 -27.47 -10.46 -1.66
CA ALA A 358 -26.78 -11.43 -2.50
C ALA A 358 -27.72 -12.12 -3.52
N ALA A 359 -28.97 -12.39 -3.13
CA ALA A 359 -29.99 -12.96 -4.01
C ALA A 359 -30.47 -11.99 -5.09
N LEU A 360 -30.35 -10.68 -4.86
CA LEU A 360 -30.62 -9.64 -5.85
C LEU A 360 -29.43 -9.44 -6.80
N ASP A 361 -28.20 -9.48 -6.32
CA ASP A 361 -26.98 -9.43 -7.15
C ASP A 361 -26.91 -10.59 -8.14
N LEU A 362 -27.18 -11.80 -7.66
CA LEU A 362 -27.20 -13.00 -8.50
C LEU A 362 -28.27 -12.93 -9.61
N LYS A 363 -29.39 -12.24 -9.36
CA LYS A 363 -30.44 -11.98 -10.37
C LYS A 363 -30.13 -10.81 -11.29
N ALA A 364 -29.43 -9.78 -10.81
CA ALA A 364 -29.06 -8.61 -11.61
C ALA A 364 -28.14 -8.96 -12.78
N ARG A 365 -27.30 -9.99 -12.63
CA ARG A 365 -26.47 -10.54 -13.73
C ARG A 365 -27.29 -11.16 -14.87
N GLN A 366 -28.56 -11.47 -14.63
CA GLN A 366 -29.51 -11.93 -15.65
C GLN A 366 -30.39 -10.76 -16.16
N SER A 367 -29.94 -9.52 -15.97
CA SER A 367 -30.59 -8.27 -16.40
C SER A 367 -32.00 -8.04 -15.84
N ALA A 368 -32.33 -8.66 -14.70
CA ALA A 368 -33.68 -8.66 -14.10
C ALA A 368 -33.87 -7.65 -12.95
N VAL A 369 -32.88 -6.78 -12.67
CA VAL A 369 -32.89 -5.84 -11.54
C VAL A 369 -32.25 -4.52 -11.97
N ASP A 370 -32.81 -3.39 -11.51
CA ASP A 370 -32.18 -2.07 -11.62
C ASP A 370 -30.81 -2.03 -10.88
N PRO A 371 -29.69 -1.73 -11.56
CA PRO A 371 -28.39 -1.63 -10.93
C PRO A 371 -28.32 -0.58 -9.82
N LEU A 372 -29.05 0.55 -9.91
CA LEU A 372 -29.00 1.60 -8.90
C LEU A 372 -29.64 1.14 -7.58
N THR A 373 -30.80 0.49 -7.64
CA THR A 373 -31.46 -0.15 -6.50
C THR A 373 -30.55 -1.18 -5.83
N LEU A 374 -29.78 -1.94 -6.61
CA LEU A 374 -28.83 -2.92 -6.07
C LEU A 374 -27.59 -2.26 -5.45
N ALA A 375 -27.09 -1.18 -6.05
CA ALA A 375 -26.00 -0.38 -5.52
C ALA A 375 -26.35 0.20 -4.15
N GLU A 376 -27.56 0.75 -3.97
CA GLU A 376 -28.00 1.32 -2.69
C GLU A 376 -28.12 0.23 -1.61
N ARG A 377 -28.68 -0.94 -1.94
CA ARG A 377 -28.75 -2.09 -1.01
C ARG A 377 -27.37 -2.61 -0.60
N TRP A 378 -26.40 -2.67 -1.51
CA TRP A 378 -25.03 -3.07 -1.17
C TRP A 378 -24.34 -2.06 -0.26
N PHE A 379 -24.59 -0.75 -0.45
CA PHE A 379 -24.06 0.28 0.42
C PHE A 379 -24.65 0.18 1.85
N GLU A 380 -25.98 0.07 1.95
CA GLU A 380 -26.68 -0.12 3.24
C GLU A 380 -26.23 -1.38 3.98
N GLU A 381 -25.92 -2.48 3.28
CA GLU A 381 -25.41 -3.69 3.91
C GLU A 381 -23.94 -3.54 4.34
N ALA A 382 -23.11 -2.83 3.55
CA ALA A 382 -21.70 -2.63 3.87
C ALA A 382 -21.48 -1.90 5.21
N GLU A 383 -22.34 -0.95 5.57
CA GLU A 383 -22.28 -0.24 6.85
C GLU A 383 -22.42 -1.18 8.06
N LYS A 384 -23.14 -2.30 7.91
CA LYS A 384 -23.36 -3.32 8.96
C LYS A 384 -22.20 -4.31 9.06
N LEU A 385 -21.44 -4.50 7.98
CA LEU A 385 -20.31 -5.45 7.95
C LEU A 385 -19.09 -4.92 8.73
N GLU A 386 -18.31 -5.85 9.28
CA GLU A 386 -17.02 -5.55 9.90
C GLU A 386 -15.94 -5.14 8.87
N VAL A 387 -14.85 -4.54 9.35
CA VAL A 387 -13.63 -4.32 8.56
C VAL A 387 -12.81 -5.63 8.53
N PRO A 388 -12.32 -6.10 7.36
CA PRO A 388 -12.29 -5.42 6.06
C PRO A 388 -13.48 -5.71 5.12
N TYR A 389 -14.44 -6.56 5.51
CA TYR A 389 -15.55 -6.96 4.61
C TYR A 389 -16.36 -5.77 4.07
N ARG A 390 -16.60 -4.76 4.92
CA ARG A 390 -17.19 -3.46 4.56
C ARG A 390 -16.54 -2.86 3.32
N TYR A 391 -15.21 -2.86 3.22
CA TYR A 391 -14.50 -2.22 2.12
C TYR A 391 -14.87 -2.86 0.78
N ARG A 392 -14.94 -4.20 0.73
CA ARG A 392 -15.30 -4.90 -0.51
C ARG A 392 -16.77 -4.74 -0.86
N ALA A 393 -17.67 -4.71 0.12
CA ALA A 393 -19.09 -4.45 -0.11
C ALA A 393 -19.36 -3.00 -0.60
N VAL A 394 -18.64 -1.99 -0.11
CA VAL A 394 -18.72 -0.62 -0.66
C VAL A 394 -18.19 -0.57 -2.11
N LEU A 395 -17.14 -1.33 -2.43
CA LEU A 395 -16.67 -1.44 -3.82
C LEU A 395 -17.71 -2.12 -4.73
N ARG A 396 -18.42 -3.14 -4.26
CA ARG A 396 -19.54 -3.74 -5.02
C ARG A 396 -20.71 -2.77 -5.21
N ALA A 397 -20.99 -1.92 -4.22
CA ALA A 397 -21.95 -0.83 -4.36
C ALA A 397 -21.53 0.17 -5.44
N LYS A 398 -20.24 0.54 -5.50
CA LYS A 398 -19.67 1.38 -6.57
C LYS A 398 -19.81 0.71 -7.95
N GLU A 399 -19.43 -0.56 -8.09
CA GLU A 399 -19.53 -1.31 -9.35
C GLU A 399 -20.96 -1.29 -9.92
N TRP A 400 -21.98 -1.53 -9.09
CA TRP A 400 -23.37 -1.47 -9.52
C TRP A 400 -23.89 -0.05 -9.78
N PHE A 401 -23.39 0.95 -9.05
CA PHE A 401 -23.69 2.35 -9.35
C PHE A 401 -23.12 2.76 -10.72
N GLU A 402 -21.87 2.39 -11.01
CA GLU A 402 -21.22 2.64 -12.30
C GLU A 402 -21.93 1.91 -13.46
N ALA A 403 -22.42 0.69 -13.23
CA ALA A 403 -23.26 -0.03 -14.19
C ALA A 403 -24.68 0.57 -14.38
N GLY A 404 -25.18 1.32 -13.39
CA GLY A 404 -26.51 1.96 -13.39
C GLY A 404 -26.52 3.45 -13.71
N GLN A 405 -25.38 4.05 -14.06
CA GLN A 405 -25.25 5.51 -14.10
C GLN A 405 -26.05 6.17 -15.23
N ALA A 406 -27.17 6.78 -14.86
CA ALA A 406 -27.76 7.88 -15.61
C ALA A 406 -26.97 9.18 -15.36
N ASN A 407 -26.99 10.10 -16.33
CA ASN A 407 -26.39 11.44 -16.20
C ASN A 407 -27.24 12.40 -15.33
N ASP A 408 -27.89 11.87 -14.30
CA ASP A 408 -28.78 12.61 -13.39
C ASP A 408 -27.96 13.35 -12.31
N PRO A 409 -28.00 14.69 -12.25
CA PRO A 409 -27.20 15.47 -11.29
C PRO A 409 -27.57 15.26 -9.82
N GLU A 410 -28.80 14.88 -9.50
CA GLU A 410 -29.24 14.64 -8.12
C GLU A 410 -28.77 13.28 -7.62
N ILE A 411 -28.85 12.25 -8.47
CA ILE A 411 -28.31 10.91 -8.18
C ILE A 411 -26.79 10.98 -8.00
N GLN A 412 -26.07 11.68 -8.89
CA GLN A 412 -24.62 11.90 -8.76
C GLN A 412 -24.28 12.63 -7.45
N LYS A 413 -24.99 13.70 -7.11
CA LYS A 413 -24.82 14.43 -5.85
C LYS A 413 -25.12 13.58 -4.61
N ARG A 414 -26.12 12.68 -4.66
CA ARG A 414 -26.45 11.72 -3.60
C ARG A 414 -25.35 10.67 -3.41
N TRP A 415 -24.71 10.25 -4.50
CA TRP A 415 -23.70 9.19 -4.50
C TRP A 415 -22.26 9.66 -4.28
N GLN A 416 -21.94 10.95 -4.48
CA GLN A 416 -20.62 11.52 -4.22
C GLN A 416 -19.93 11.04 -2.91
N PRO A 417 -20.55 11.12 -1.71
CA PRO A 417 -19.91 10.64 -0.48
C PRO A 417 -19.74 9.11 -0.42
N ARG A 418 -20.60 8.35 -1.12
CA ARG A 418 -20.50 6.88 -1.22
C ARG A 418 -19.32 6.46 -2.11
N LEU A 419 -19.10 7.18 -3.22
CA LEU A 419 -17.95 7.01 -4.09
C LEU A 419 -16.64 7.37 -3.37
N GLU A 420 -16.65 8.43 -2.55
CA GLU A 420 -15.49 8.81 -1.72
C GLU A 420 -15.17 7.72 -0.68
N ALA A 421 -16.19 7.14 -0.04
CA ALA A 421 -16.02 5.96 0.82
C ALA A 421 -15.48 4.74 0.04
N ALA A 422 -15.86 4.54 -1.22
CA ALA A 422 -15.35 3.46 -2.07
C ALA A 422 -13.87 3.66 -2.43
N PHE A 423 -13.46 4.89 -2.75
CA PHE A 423 -12.05 5.25 -2.97
C PHE A 423 -11.20 4.99 -1.70
N LEU A 424 -11.68 5.39 -0.53
CA LEU A 424 -11.02 5.08 0.75
C LEU A 424 -10.94 3.57 1.03
N ALA A 425 -12.02 2.84 0.74
CA ALA A 425 -12.10 1.38 0.90
C ALA A 425 -11.08 0.65 0.01
N GLU A 426 -10.88 1.10 -1.24
CA GLU A 426 -9.87 0.53 -2.14
C GLU A 426 -8.46 0.69 -1.56
N LEU A 427 -8.09 1.91 -1.17
CA LEU A 427 -6.80 2.21 -0.55
C LEU A 427 -6.57 1.42 0.74
N ALA A 428 -7.60 1.27 1.57
CA ALA A 428 -7.54 0.55 2.85
C ALA A 428 -7.37 -0.97 2.71
N LEU A 429 -7.68 -1.57 1.55
CA LEU A 429 -7.43 -3.01 1.30
C LEU A 429 -5.94 -3.32 1.07
N PHE A 430 -5.15 -2.36 0.56
CA PHE A 430 -3.72 -2.52 0.28
C PHE A 430 -2.90 -1.28 0.68
N PRO A 431 -2.89 -0.89 1.97
CA PRO A 431 -2.41 0.43 2.41
C PRO A 431 -0.91 0.67 2.18
N LEU A 432 -0.09 -0.39 2.13
CA LEU A 432 1.34 -0.30 1.82
C LEU A 432 1.67 -0.28 0.33
N GLN A 433 0.68 -0.45 -0.55
CA GLN A 433 0.90 -0.64 -1.99
C GLN A 433 0.53 0.60 -2.81
N TYR A 434 -0.56 1.29 -2.48
CA TYR A 434 -1.08 2.36 -3.33
C TYR A 434 -0.33 3.69 -3.23
N GLY A 435 -0.18 4.34 -4.40
CA GLY A 435 0.15 5.75 -4.54
C GLY A 435 1.24 6.00 -5.58
N ALA A 436 1.21 7.18 -6.18
CA ALA A 436 2.28 7.64 -7.08
C ALA A 436 3.62 7.72 -6.34
N VAL A 437 4.72 7.48 -7.06
CA VAL A 437 6.10 7.61 -6.58
C VAL A 437 6.83 8.57 -7.51
N ALA A 438 7.49 9.56 -6.93
CA ALA A 438 8.32 10.53 -7.65
C ALA A 438 9.67 10.74 -6.94
N GLU A 439 10.62 11.35 -7.65
CA GLU A 439 11.88 11.78 -7.07
C GLU A 439 11.77 13.21 -6.50
N GLY A 440 12.49 13.49 -5.41
CA GLY A 440 12.48 14.79 -4.75
C GLY A 440 11.26 15.05 -3.84
N ASN A 441 11.09 16.31 -3.46
CA ASN A 441 10.04 16.77 -2.54
C ASN A 441 8.73 17.02 -3.30
N VAL A 442 7.69 16.22 -3.07
CA VAL A 442 6.38 16.33 -3.75
C VAL A 442 5.44 17.36 -3.11
N ALA A 443 5.79 17.94 -1.95
CA ALA A 443 5.04 19.03 -1.31
C ALA A 443 5.32 20.40 -1.93
N LEU A 444 6.30 20.52 -2.85
CA LEU A 444 6.67 21.78 -3.47
C LEU A 444 5.58 22.36 -4.38
N ALA A 445 5.41 23.68 -4.37
CA ALA A 445 4.54 24.38 -5.31
C ALA A 445 4.96 24.12 -6.78
N ARG A 446 6.28 24.00 -7.05
CA ARG A 446 6.81 23.61 -8.38
C ARG A 446 6.54 22.15 -8.78
N ALA A 447 6.10 21.30 -7.85
CA ALA A 447 5.62 19.95 -8.12
C ALA A 447 4.08 19.89 -8.29
N GLY A 448 3.39 21.04 -8.27
CA GLY A 448 1.92 21.14 -8.41
C GLY A 448 1.16 21.12 -7.09
N ALA A 449 1.84 21.06 -5.94
CA ALA A 449 1.18 21.15 -4.65
C ALA A 449 0.59 22.56 -4.40
N GLN A 450 -0.49 22.61 -3.62
CA GLN A 450 -1.24 23.84 -3.31
C GLN A 450 -1.47 23.94 -1.80
N VAL A 451 -1.26 25.12 -1.21
CA VAL A 451 -1.54 25.35 0.21
C VAL A 451 -2.90 26.02 0.38
N VAL A 452 -3.72 25.48 1.29
CA VAL A 452 -5.00 26.04 1.71
C VAL A 452 -4.99 26.20 3.22
N GLY A 453 -5.44 27.33 3.76
CA GLY A 453 -5.53 27.54 5.21
C GLY A 453 -5.31 29.00 5.63
N SER A 454 -4.43 29.18 6.61
CA SER A 454 -4.21 30.46 7.31
C SER A 454 -3.52 31.53 6.46
N THR A 455 -3.68 32.79 6.86
CA THR A 455 -3.53 33.98 6.00
C THR A 455 -2.15 34.24 5.37
N SER A 456 -1.05 33.72 5.92
CA SER A 456 0.24 33.67 5.23
C SER A 456 0.70 32.23 5.10
N ALA A 457 0.93 31.78 3.87
CA ALA A 457 1.45 30.46 3.50
C ALA A 457 2.80 30.54 2.76
N VAL A 458 3.46 31.70 2.81
CA VAL A 458 4.76 31.97 2.13
C VAL A 458 5.86 31.07 2.72
N GLY A 459 6.90 30.72 1.95
CA GLY A 459 7.98 29.82 2.40
C GLY A 459 7.59 28.34 2.39
N LEU A 460 6.44 27.99 2.98
CA LEU A 460 6.03 26.63 3.36
C LEU A 460 6.22 25.52 2.30
N THR A 461 6.25 25.85 1.01
CA THR A 461 6.39 24.88 -0.09
C THR A 461 7.26 25.41 -1.25
N ASP A 462 8.16 26.37 -1.03
CA ASP A 462 8.98 26.95 -2.10
C ASP A 462 10.34 26.26 -2.30
N GLY A 463 10.83 25.50 -1.33
CA GLY A 463 12.10 24.78 -1.40
C GLY A 463 13.33 25.66 -1.20
N ILE A 464 13.21 26.84 -0.59
CA ILE A 464 14.31 27.77 -0.34
C ILE A 464 14.90 27.53 1.05
N ILE A 465 15.98 26.73 1.10
CA ILE A 465 16.73 26.43 2.32
C ILE A 465 18.18 26.96 2.18
N PRO A 466 18.67 27.83 3.09
CA PRO A 466 17.96 28.42 4.23
C PRO A 466 16.88 29.43 3.79
N PRO A 467 15.79 29.57 4.57
CA PRO A 467 14.67 30.44 4.23
C PRO A 467 15.04 31.93 4.26
N VAL A 468 14.31 32.73 3.49
CA VAL A 468 14.44 34.20 3.49
C VAL A 468 14.10 34.74 4.89
N VAL A 469 15.02 35.53 5.46
CA VAL A 469 14.89 36.03 6.85
C VAL A 469 13.67 36.94 6.99
N GLY A 470 12.77 36.59 7.91
CA GLY A 470 11.57 37.35 8.23
C GLY A 470 10.30 36.86 7.50
N PRO A 471 9.23 37.68 7.43
CA PRO A 471 7.92 37.26 6.95
C PRO A 471 7.81 36.84 5.47
N GLN A 472 8.89 36.92 4.69
CA GLN A 472 8.90 36.53 3.27
C GLN A 472 9.49 35.14 3.01
N GLY A 473 9.98 34.43 4.03
CA GLY A 473 10.44 33.03 3.95
C GLY A 473 9.77 32.11 4.96
N MET A 474 8.62 32.52 5.53
CA MET A 474 7.88 31.75 6.53
C MET A 474 6.38 32.00 6.43
N ALA A 475 5.60 30.94 6.67
CA ALA A 475 4.16 30.99 6.88
C ALA A 475 3.90 31.34 8.35
N ILE A 476 3.00 32.28 8.57
CA ILE A 476 2.80 32.94 9.86
C ILE A 476 1.29 33.15 10.08
N ALA A 477 0.80 32.73 11.24
CA ALA A 477 -0.57 32.98 11.67
C ALA A 477 -0.66 33.00 13.21
N PRO A 478 -1.59 33.77 13.81
CA PRO A 478 -1.93 33.63 15.23
C PRO A 478 -2.44 32.21 15.52
N TYR A 479 -1.97 31.57 16.59
CA TYR A 479 -2.45 30.23 16.95
C TYR A 479 -3.77 30.29 17.76
N PRO A 480 -4.63 29.25 17.71
CA PRO A 480 -4.51 28.05 16.88
C PRO A 480 -4.72 28.35 15.39
N CYS A 481 -3.91 27.71 14.55
CA CYS A 481 -3.88 27.94 13.10
C CYS A 481 -3.72 26.63 12.33
N GLU A 482 -4.05 26.65 11.03
CA GLU A 482 -3.93 25.47 10.15
C GLU A 482 -3.42 25.85 8.75
N TRP A 483 -2.56 24.99 8.19
CA TRP A 483 -2.31 24.91 6.76
C TRP A 483 -2.46 23.46 6.30
N THR A 484 -3.09 23.27 5.13
CA THR A 484 -3.19 21.99 4.44
C THR A 484 -2.48 22.10 3.10
N VAL A 485 -1.41 21.34 2.92
CA VAL A 485 -0.71 21.16 1.65
C VAL A 485 -1.40 20.03 0.90
N VAL A 486 -2.15 20.38 -0.15
CA VAL A 486 -2.79 19.43 -1.07
C VAL A 486 -1.80 19.11 -2.19
N LEU A 487 -1.46 17.84 -2.35
CA LEU A 487 -0.46 17.37 -3.30
C LEU A 487 -1.07 17.20 -4.70
N GLN A 488 -0.23 17.23 -5.74
CA GLN A 488 -0.67 17.09 -7.14
C GLN A 488 -1.40 15.75 -7.39
N ASP A 489 -0.94 14.66 -6.76
CA ASP A 489 -1.51 13.31 -6.88
C ASP A 489 -1.66 12.63 -5.49
N VAL A 490 -2.21 11.41 -5.45
CA VAL A 490 -2.22 10.53 -4.26
C VAL A 490 -0.86 9.84 -4.17
N TYR A 491 0.08 10.44 -3.45
CA TYR A 491 1.46 9.97 -3.36
C TYR A 491 1.65 8.91 -2.27
N ARG A 492 2.50 7.91 -2.53
CA ARG A 492 2.88 6.87 -1.57
C ARG A 492 3.98 7.37 -0.62
N LEU A 493 3.65 8.32 0.26
CA LEU A 493 4.62 8.96 1.15
C LEU A 493 5.13 8.00 2.23
N ARG A 494 6.40 8.14 2.62
CA ARG A 494 6.99 7.53 3.85
C ARG A 494 7.76 8.48 4.75
N GLU A 495 8.06 9.69 4.27
CA GLU A 495 8.76 10.71 5.04
C GLU A 495 8.13 12.08 4.82
N ILE A 496 7.93 12.82 5.91
CA ILE A 496 7.54 14.23 5.91
C ILE A 496 8.51 15.00 6.80
N ARG A 497 8.91 16.21 6.41
CA ARG A 497 9.71 17.12 7.22
C ARG A 497 8.99 18.45 7.41
N VAL A 498 9.24 19.11 8.53
CA VAL A 498 8.76 20.46 8.81
C VAL A 498 9.95 21.27 9.32
N LYS A 499 10.32 22.35 8.62
CA LYS A 499 11.31 23.32 9.09
C LYS A 499 10.61 24.39 9.92
N LEU A 500 10.85 24.36 11.21
CA LEU A 500 10.52 25.46 12.11
C LEU A 500 11.73 26.42 12.21
N PRO A 501 11.53 27.67 12.67
CA PRO A 501 12.61 28.52 13.16
C PRO A 501 13.59 27.77 14.07
N ASP A 502 14.88 28.10 13.94
CA ASP A 502 15.96 27.41 14.66
C ASP A 502 15.88 27.62 16.17
N PRO A 503 16.37 26.65 16.98
CA PRO A 503 16.20 26.67 18.43
C PRO A 503 16.77 27.94 19.06
N GLY A 504 15.91 28.66 19.78
CA GLY A 504 16.22 29.89 20.49
C GLY A 504 15.55 29.93 21.87
N LYS A 505 15.07 31.11 22.27
CA LYS A 505 14.34 31.28 23.54
C LYS A 505 12.88 30.80 23.49
N SER A 506 12.37 30.46 22.31
CA SER A 506 11.00 29.99 22.13
C SER A 506 10.93 28.72 21.28
N VAL A 507 9.84 27.99 21.47
CA VAL A 507 9.54 26.69 20.86
C VAL A 507 8.06 26.64 20.47
N GLN A 508 7.72 25.69 19.62
CA GLN A 508 6.39 25.54 19.04
C GLN A 508 5.79 24.16 19.30
N PHE A 509 4.47 24.10 19.25
CA PHE A 509 3.67 22.90 19.45
C PHE A 509 2.67 22.78 18.30
N PHE A 510 2.57 21.60 17.69
CA PHE A 510 1.75 21.39 16.50
C PHE A 510 1.17 19.97 16.43
N VAL A 511 0.16 19.77 15.58
CA VAL A 511 -0.29 18.43 15.16
C VAL A 511 -0.07 18.30 13.66
N LEU A 512 0.59 17.21 13.26
CA LEU A 512 0.78 16.84 11.86
C LEU A 512 -0.16 15.67 11.53
N SER A 513 -1.00 15.86 10.51
CA SER A 513 -1.96 14.86 10.05
C SER A 513 -1.83 14.63 8.54
N VAL A 514 -2.15 13.42 8.09
CA VAL A 514 -2.18 13.05 6.66
C VAL A 514 -3.56 12.57 6.25
N SER A 515 -3.92 12.76 4.98
CA SER A 515 -5.20 12.36 4.42
C SER A 515 -5.05 11.78 3.01
N PRO A 516 -5.63 10.60 2.70
CA PRO A 516 -5.61 10.02 1.36
C PRO A 516 -6.60 10.66 0.38
N ASP A 517 -7.63 11.37 0.86
CA ASP A 517 -8.68 12.01 0.05
C ASP A 517 -8.71 13.55 0.15
N GLY A 518 -7.91 14.13 1.05
CA GLY A 518 -7.91 15.56 1.36
C GLY A 518 -9.01 16.02 2.32
N LYS A 519 -9.77 15.10 2.91
CA LYS A 519 -10.91 15.40 3.81
C LYS A 519 -10.82 14.66 5.14
N ASN A 520 -10.56 13.35 5.08
CA ASN A 520 -10.45 12.47 6.23
C ASN A 520 -8.99 12.41 6.68
N PHE A 521 -8.66 13.15 7.73
CA PHE A 521 -7.30 13.29 8.25
C PHE A 521 -7.05 12.34 9.43
N GLN A 522 -5.90 11.68 9.40
CA GLN A 522 -5.38 10.84 10.48
C GLN A 522 -4.12 11.50 11.06
N VAL A 523 -4.02 11.58 12.39
CA VAL A 523 -2.84 12.13 13.05
C VAL A 523 -1.63 11.24 12.78
N LEU A 524 -0.57 11.84 12.24
CA LEU A 524 0.73 11.20 12.02
C LEU A 524 1.69 11.47 13.18
N ALA A 525 1.66 12.69 13.74
CA ALA A 525 2.42 13.06 14.92
C ALA A 525 1.68 14.14 15.73
N ASP A 526 1.51 13.90 17.03
CA ASP A 526 1.02 14.88 17.99
C ASP A 526 2.21 15.50 18.74
N HIS A 527 2.57 16.72 18.34
CA HIS A 527 3.56 17.57 19.01
C HIS A 527 2.88 18.69 19.81
N SER A 528 1.57 18.59 20.15
CA SER A 528 0.84 19.58 20.95
C SER A 528 1.42 19.78 22.36
N LYS A 529 2.25 18.84 22.82
CA LYS A 529 2.97 18.85 24.11
C LYS A 529 4.49 18.64 23.96
N VAL A 530 5.01 18.64 22.72
CA VAL A 530 6.44 18.39 22.43
C VAL A 530 7.10 19.69 21.96
N PRO A 531 8.00 20.29 22.78
CA PRO A 531 8.78 21.47 22.39
C PRO A 531 9.53 21.28 21.07
N SER A 532 9.08 21.95 20.00
CA SER A 532 9.60 21.76 18.64
C SER A 532 10.24 23.03 18.08
N ALA A 533 11.41 22.89 17.46
CA ALA A 533 12.17 23.92 16.78
C ALA A 533 13.11 23.29 15.73
N GLY A 534 13.65 24.09 14.81
CA GLY A 534 14.53 23.60 13.74
C GLY A 534 13.85 22.59 12.81
N TRP A 535 14.62 21.65 12.25
CA TRP A 535 14.10 20.56 11.43
C TRP A 535 13.41 19.48 12.28
N GLN A 536 12.13 19.23 12.00
CA GLN A 536 11.36 18.10 12.50
C GLN A 536 11.22 17.06 11.37
N ARG A 537 11.48 15.78 11.65
CA ARG A 537 11.51 14.70 10.64
C ARG A 537 10.64 13.52 11.07
N PHE A 538 9.66 13.17 10.24
CA PHE A 538 8.68 12.12 10.49
C PHE A 538 8.84 11.00 9.48
N ILE A 539 9.14 9.79 9.96
CA ILE A 539 9.35 8.59 9.15
C ILE A 539 8.35 7.53 9.59
N PHE A 540 7.60 6.99 8.63
CA PHE A 540 6.46 6.08 8.84
C PHE A 540 6.41 5.02 7.73
N LEU A 541 5.69 3.91 7.92
CA LEU A 541 5.51 2.92 6.86
C LEU A 541 4.68 3.51 5.72
N ALA A 542 5.13 3.31 4.47
CA ALA A 542 4.62 4.08 3.35
C ALA A 542 3.11 3.89 3.11
N ARG A 543 2.38 4.98 2.84
CA ARG A 543 0.92 4.97 2.62
C ARG A 543 0.45 6.02 1.60
N PRO A 544 -0.71 5.84 0.95
CA PRO A 544 -1.30 6.86 0.08
C PRO A 544 -1.68 8.12 0.86
N VAL A 545 -1.23 9.27 0.38
CA VAL A 545 -1.53 10.60 0.93
C VAL A 545 -1.79 11.58 -0.22
N LYS A 546 -2.91 12.29 -0.15
CA LYS A 546 -3.30 13.37 -1.06
C LYS A 546 -3.14 14.75 -0.41
N ALA A 547 -3.22 14.85 0.92
CA ALA A 547 -3.00 16.10 1.63
C ALA A 547 -2.30 15.90 2.98
N ILE A 548 -1.50 16.89 3.37
CA ILE A 548 -0.77 16.98 4.63
C ILE A 548 -1.27 18.23 5.37
N ARG A 549 -1.75 18.06 6.60
CA ARG A 549 -2.28 19.13 7.45
C ARG A 549 -1.31 19.39 8.61
N LEU A 550 -0.89 20.64 8.73
CA LEU A 550 -0.10 21.16 9.84
C LEU A 550 -0.98 22.13 10.66
N GLN A 551 -1.30 21.75 11.89
CA GLN A 551 -2.05 22.58 12.83
C GLN A 551 -1.09 23.16 13.88
N GLY A 552 -0.83 24.47 13.83
CA GLY A 552 -0.04 25.16 14.84
C GLY A 552 -0.90 25.41 16.09
N ILE A 553 -0.57 24.76 17.20
CA ILE A 553 -1.36 24.75 18.43
C ILE A 553 -0.96 25.90 19.36
N SER A 554 0.34 26.08 19.61
CA SER A 554 0.87 27.15 20.46
C SER A 554 2.36 27.41 20.26
N HIS A 555 2.85 28.51 20.84
CA HIS A 555 4.25 28.94 20.85
C HIS A 555 4.55 29.65 22.18
N THR A 556 5.79 29.57 22.69
CA THR A 556 6.10 29.98 24.08
C THR A 556 6.43 31.46 24.31
N GLY A 557 6.58 32.27 23.26
CA GLY A 557 7.10 33.66 23.39
C GLY A 557 6.52 34.70 22.42
N ASP A 558 5.45 34.36 21.70
CA ASP A 558 4.72 35.19 20.72
C ASP A 558 3.33 34.54 20.57
N LYS A 559 2.33 35.29 20.12
CA LYS A 559 0.97 34.81 19.77
C LYS A 559 0.91 34.09 18.41
N ASN A 560 1.95 34.21 17.59
CA ASN A 560 2.03 33.61 16.26
C ASN A 560 2.73 32.24 16.27
N PHE A 561 2.32 31.38 15.35
CA PHE A 561 3.05 30.19 14.90
C PHE A 561 3.82 30.53 13.60
N TYR A 562 4.95 29.86 13.39
CA TYR A 562 5.95 30.14 12.37
C TYR A 562 6.50 28.82 11.76
N VAL A 563 6.37 28.64 10.45
CA VAL A 563 6.96 27.49 9.75
C VAL A 563 7.58 27.95 8.42
N SER A 564 8.78 27.47 8.13
CA SER A 564 9.59 27.91 6.98
C SER A 564 9.40 27.02 5.75
N GLU A 565 9.26 25.70 5.93
CA GLU A 565 9.17 24.71 4.83
C GLU A 565 8.44 23.46 5.33
N LEU A 566 7.72 22.77 4.44
CA LEU A 566 7.19 21.42 4.63
C LEU A 566 7.61 20.57 3.42
N GLU A 567 8.32 19.47 3.70
CA GLU A 567 8.78 18.54 2.68
C GLU A 567 8.05 17.20 2.77
N ALA A 568 7.81 16.54 1.64
CA ALA A 568 7.20 15.21 1.59
C ALA A 568 7.87 14.33 0.53
N TYR A 569 8.11 13.06 0.86
CA TYR A 569 8.89 12.13 0.02
C TYR A 569 8.23 10.75 -0.09
N THR A 570 8.18 10.23 -1.32
CA THR A 570 7.70 8.87 -1.63
C THR A 570 8.80 7.81 -1.68
N THR A 571 10.06 8.25 -1.81
CA THR A 571 11.28 7.46 -2.12
C THR A 571 11.20 6.66 -3.44
N ALA A 572 12.17 6.91 -4.33
CA ALA A 572 12.27 6.31 -5.65
C ALA A 572 13.62 5.57 -5.79
N PRO A 573 13.74 4.53 -6.63
CA PRO A 573 12.70 3.95 -7.49
C PRO A 573 11.58 3.26 -6.71
N ALA A 574 10.40 3.14 -7.34
CA ALA A 574 9.25 2.46 -6.74
C ALA A 574 9.59 0.98 -6.48
N PRO A 575 9.42 0.46 -5.24
CA PRO A 575 9.58 -0.97 -5.00
C PRO A 575 8.43 -1.76 -5.65
N TRP A 576 8.68 -3.03 -5.97
CA TRP A 576 7.74 -3.96 -6.64
C TRP A 576 6.34 -4.10 -5.99
N ILE A 577 6.20 -3.70 -4.72
CA ILE A 577 4.91 -3.63 -3.98
C ILE A 577 3.97 -2.53 -4.48
N VAL A 578 4.43 -1.58 -5.30
CA VAL A 578 3.65 -0.38 -5.64
C VAL A 578 2.54 -0.66 -6.66
N LYS A 579 1.35 -0.12 -6.36
CA LYS A 579 0.20 -0.03 -7.25
C LYS A 579 -0.12 1.43 -7.53
N THR A 580 -0.46 1.75 -8.78
CA THR A 580 -1.09 3.03 -9.12
C THR A 580 -2.35 3.20 -8.26
N ALA A 581 -2.53 4.37 -7.64
CA ALA A 581 -3.77 4.65 -6.91
C ALA A 581 -4.97 4.69 -7.88
N PRO A 582 -6.18 4.29 -7.45
CA PRO A 582 -7.39 4.58 -8.20
C PRO A 582 -7.54 6.09 -8.40
N ALA A 583 -8.20 6.49 -9.49
CA ALA A 583 -8.52 7.89 -9.74
C ALA A 583 -9.39 8.43 -8.58
N ALA A 584 -8.98 9.55 -8.01
CA ALA A 584 -9.78 10.23 -6.99
C ALA A 584 -11.13 10.68 -7.59
N VAL A 585 -12.22 10.49 -6.83
CA VAL A 585 -13.57 10.84 -7.27
C VAL A 585 -13.64 12.32 -7.64
N PRO A 586 -14.18 12.72 -8.82
CA PRO A 586 -14.31 14.11 -9.25
C PRO A 586 -15.31 14.96 -8.42
N GLY A 587 -14.99 15.20 -7.16
CA GLY A 587 -15.76 16.08 -6.27
C GLY A 587 -15.65 17.55 -6.65
N ALA A 588 -16.68 18.33 -6.31
CA ALA A 588 -16.77 19.77 -6.59
C ALA A 588 -15.85 20.65 -5.71
N ALA A 589 -14.58 20.26 -5.58
CA ALA A 589 -13.53 20.96 -4.84
C ALA A 589 -13.06 22.23 -5.57
N GLY A 590 -13.97 23.20 -5.65
CA GLY A 590 -13.77 24.47 -6.32
C GLY A 590 -14.07 24.42 -7.83
N ARG A 591 -14.70 25.49 -8.33
CA ARG A 591 -14.41 25.92 -9.70
C ARG A 591 -12.91 26.18 -9.78
N ARG A 592 -12.26 25.94 -10.93
CA ARG A 592 -10.88 26.39 -11.16
C ARG A 592 -10.79 27.88 -10.79
N GLY A 593 -10.20 28.20 -9.66
CA GLY A 593 -9.93 29.58 -9.28
C GLY A 593 -9.05 30.16 -10.37
N ARG A 594 -9.45 31.27 -10.99
CA ARG A 594 -8.56 31.98 -11.91
C ARG A 594 -7.29 32.26 -11.13
N VAL A 595 -6.18 31.68 -11.56
CA VAL A 595 -4.86 32.07 -11.10
C VAL A 595 -4.72 33.54 -11.49
N LEU A 596 -4.82 34.42 -10.50
CA LEU A 596 -4.51 35.82 -10.69
C LEU A 596 -2.99 35.92 -10.75
N ASP A 597 -2.49 35.92 -11.98
CA ASP A 597 -1.10 36.29 -12.25
C ASP A 597 -0.82 37.66 -11.60
N PRO A 598 0.22 37.80 -10.75
CA PRO A 598 0.65 39.09 -10.22
C PRO A 598 0.91 40.18 -11.28
N SER A 599 1.04 39.80 -12.56
CA SER A 599 1.12 40.72 -13.71
C SER A 599 -0.23 41.34 -14.12
N GLU A 600 -1.39 40.72 -13.85
CA GLU A 600 -2.74 41.25 -14.18
C GLU A 600 -3.17 42.42 -13.26
N ARG A 601 -2.33 43.45 -13.14
CA ARG A 601 -2.77 44.75 -12.59
C ARG A 601 -3.75 45.41 -13.59
N PRO A 602 -4.97 45.78 -13.18
CA PRO A 602 -5.89 46.47 -14.07
C PRO A 602 -5.31 47.84 -14.45
N GLY A 603 -4.97 48.00 -15.73
CA GLY A 603 -4.34 49.22 -16.25
C GLY A 603 -5.17 50.46 -15.94
N ILE A 604 -4.53 51.48 -15.36
CA ILE A 604 -5.16 52.77 -15.06
C ILE A 604 -5.65 53.39 -16.36
N ARG A 605 -6.96 53.37 -16.58
CA ARG A 605 -7.59 53.99 -17.76
C ARG A 605 -7.29 55.49 -17.74
N SER A 606 -6.57 55.95 -18.76
CA SER A 606 -6.35 57.39 -18.97
C SER A 606 -7.69 58.10 -19.09
N ARG A 607 -7.90 59.16 -18.28
CA ARG A 607 -9.07 60.03 -18.40
C ARG A 607 -9.03 60.67 -19.78
N ARG A 608 -10.08 60.49 -20.59
CA ARG A 608 -10.32 61.36 -21.74
C ARG A 608 -10.60 62.77 -21.21
N VAL A 609 -9.77 63.73 -21.60
CA VAL A 609 -10.06 65.16 -21.42
C VAL A 609 -11.10 65.55 -22.47
N PRO A 610 -12.22 66.20 -22.10
CA PRO A 610 -13.15 66.76 -23.09
C PRO A 610 -12.51 67.97 -23.77
N ALA A 611 -12.70 68.10 -25.08
CA ALA A 611 -12.15 69.23 -25.83
C ALA A 611 -12.86 70.54 -25.46
N VAL A 612 -12.07 71.55 -25.08
CA VAL A 612 -12.55 72.93 -24.91
C VAL A 612 -12.36 73.65 -26.23
N GLY A 613 -13.46 74.07 -26.86
CA GLY A 613 -13.42 74.99 -27.99
C GLY A 613 -13.12 76.43 -27.51
N PRO A 614 -12.53 77.29 -28.37
CA PRO A 614 -12.23 78.66 -27.99
C PRO A 614 -13.49 79.52 -27.87
N SER A 615 -13.48 80.39 -26.87
CA SER A 615 -14.35 81.56 -26.70
C SER A 615 -13.45 82.79 -26.51
N PRO A 616 -13.90 84.00 -26.88
CA PRO A 616 -13.05 85.18 -27.02
C PRO A 616 -12.49 85.72 -25.69
#